data_AF-A0AAV8YNE7-F1
#
_entry.id   AF-A0AAV8YNE7-F1
#
_cell.length_a   1.000
_cell.length_b   1.000
_cell.length_c   1.000
_cell.angle_alpha   90.00
_cell.angle_beta   90.00
_cell.angle_gamma   90.00
#
_symmetry.space_group_name_H-M   'P 1'
#
loop_
_entity.id
_entity.type
_entity.pdbx_description
1 polymer ?
#
loop_
_entity_poly.entity_id
_entity_poly.type
_entity_poly.pdbx_seq_one_letter_code
_entity_poly.pdbx_strand_id
1 'polypeptide(L)'
;MSEIKSQEQSEKEIFEAIDKNDVVLLKSLLSEKQNVNIVDENSMTPLQHACYKGNKEIVQLLLDQGADVNCSEHQHNYTALHFAGLSGNSDICLALLLAGAKSSETNTVGRTAAQMAAFVGHHDCVAIINNYIPKSDVECYTKPQGLQTAPLLPPFLIESFHKFIMQVNIHPVKIVINVYKFVGLSDHLPEIKNVLELMSEKEMKRGSEMNEVMSFKFYYLAYTIGEIIKIRQRQTGSKKDETEEDKKLDVTELFTRKLLKSGKDGQLEFMDRFLIECVREFPFRESTLFRQMRVKIPPSALSVVVSAINGQRGFVDNVSACNTCGEEKPAKKCSKCKIVQYCDRNCQRLHWHWHKKACNRLCQGLAESESQVKPDAAELSAELHNLLVK
;
A
#
# COMPACT_ATOMS: atom_id res chain seq x y z
N MET A 1 16.94 16.19 -46.82
CA MET A 1 17.86 15.06 -46.51
C MET A 1 18.79 15.37 -45.34
N SER A 2 19.33 16.60 -45.21
CA SER A 2 20.12 17.02 -44.04
C SER A 2 19.29 17.18 -42.76
N GLU A 3 18.10 17.79 -42.85
CA GLU A 3 17.22 18.01 -41.70
C GLU A 3 16.65 16.71 -41.12
N ILE A 4 16.21 15.77 -41.99
CA ILE A 4 15.72 14.44 -41.58
C ILE A 4 16.80 13.65 -40.83
N LYS A 5 18.04 13.65 -41.34
CA LYS A 5 19.17 13.00 -40.66
C LYS A 5 19.53 13.68 -39.33
N SER A 6 19.39 15.00 -39.25
CA SER A 6 19.62 15.76 -38.02
C SER A 6 18.56 15.45 -36.96
N GLN A 7 17.31 15.26 -37.38
CA GLN A 7 16.21 14.91 -36.49
C GLN A 7 16.34 13.46 -35.98
N GLU A 8 16.62 12.49 -36.86
CA GLU A 8 16.88 11.10 -36.47
C GLU A 8 18.08 10.95 -35.51
N GLN A 9 19.13 11.75 -35.71
CA GLN A 9 20.28 11.77 -34.81
C GLN A 9 19.91 12.33 -33.42
N SER A 10 19.13 13.40 -33.38
CA SER A 10 18.67 14.02 -32.14
C SER A 10 17.71 13.12 -31.36
N GLU A 11 16.84 12.36 -32.05
CA GLU A 11 15.96 11.37 -31.44
C GLU A 11 16.75 10.22 -30.78
N LYS A 12 17.82 9.73 -31.43
CA LYS A 12 18.72 8.73 -30.84
C LYS A 12 19.44 9.25 -29.59
N GLU A 13 19.86 10.50 -29.59
CA GLU A 13 20.53 11.12 -28.44
C GLU A 13 19.63 11.18 -27.20
N ILE A 14 18.30 11.34 -27.37
CA ILE A 14 17.34 11.27 -26.27
C ILE A 14 17.37 9.90 -25.60
N PHE A 15 17.29 8.82 -26.37
CA PHE A 15 17.35 7.45 -25.84
C PHE A 15 18.69 7.16 -25.18
N GLU A 16 19.81 7.58 -25.78
CA GLU A 16 21.13 7.42 -25.18
C GLU A 16 21.28 8.16 -23.85
N ALA A 17 20.74 9.38 -23.73
CA ALA A 17 20.77 10.15 -22.50
C ALA A 17 19.99 9.42 -21.38
N ILE A 18 18.85 8.83 -21.72
CA ILE A 18 18.05 8.03 -20.77
C ILE A 18 18.81 6.77 -20.34
N ASP A 19 19.41 6.05 -21.28
CA ASP A 19 20.19 4.84 -21.00
C ASP A 19 21.39 5.11 -20.10
N LYS A 20 22.05 6.26 -20.29
CA LYS A 20 23.19 6.72 -19.47
C LYS A 20 22.76 7.39 -18.16
N ASN A 21 21.46 7.59 -17.93
CA ASN A 21 20.93 8.39 -16.82
C ASN A 21 21.51 9.81 -16.78
N ASP A 22 21.74 10.42 -17.95
CA ASP A 22 22.22 11.79 -18.08
C ASP A 22 21.04 12.77 -18.11
N VAL A 23 20.55 13.11 -16.92
CA VAL A 23 19.42 14.03 -16.75
C VAL A 23 19.72 15.42 -17.30
N VAL A 24 20.98 15.87 -17.24
CA VAL A 24 21.38 17.21 -17.69
C VAL A 24 21.34 17.28 -19.20
N LEU A 25 21.94 16.30 -19.88
CA LEU A 25 21.86 16.18 -21.33
C LEU A 25 20.41 16.05 -21.78
N LEU A 26 19.63 15.17 -21.14
CA LEU A 26 18.23 14.99 -21.49
C LEU A 26 17.43 16.29 -21.35
N LYS A 27 17.62 17.06 -20.27
CA LYS A 27 16.99 18.38 -20.10
C LYS A 27 17.39 19.34 -21.22
N SER A 28 18.65 19.34 -21.64
CA SER A 28 19.13 20.17 -22.76
C SER A 28 18.46 19.77 -24.06
N LEU A 29 18.39 18.48 -24.38
CA LEU A 29 17.76 17.96 -25.60
C LEU A 29 16.27 18.31 -25.64
N LEU A 30 15.56 18.17 -24.52
CA LEU A 30 14.12 18.43 -24.46
C LEU A 30 13.72 19.91 -24.43
N SER A 31 14.69 20.84 -24.31
CA SER A 31 14.40 22.28 -24.15
C SER A 31 13.85 22.97 -25.41
N GLU A 32 13.90 22.33 -26.59
CA GLU A 32 13.55 22.91 -27.90
C GLU A 32 12.23 22.40 -28.51
N LYS A 33 11.12 22.34 -27.74
CA LYS A 33 9.82 21.81 -28.22
C LYS A 33 9.92 20.46 -28.95
N GLN A 34 10.91 19.65 -28.56
CA GLN A 34 11.15 18.39 -29.19
C GLN A 34 10.01 17.42 -28.86
N ASN A 35 9.60 16.62 -29.84
CA ASN A 35 8.56 15.63 -29.62
C ASN A 35 9.08 14.57 -28.63
N VAL A 36 8.47 14.49 -27.44
CA VAL A 36 8.82 13.49 -26.41
C VAL A 36 8.17 12.12 -26.65
N ASN A 37 7.24 12.04 -27.60
CA ASN A 37 6.51 10.82 -27.96
C ASN A 37 7.09 10.14 -29.20
N ILE A 38 8.40 10.25 -29.38
CA ILE A 38 9.16 9.46 -30.36
C ILE A 38 9.23 8.00 -29.90
N VAL A 39 9.58 7.12 -30.83
CA VAL A 39 9.72 5.68 -30.57
C VAL A 39 11.03 5.15 -31.14
N ASP A 40 11.61 4.16 -30.46
CA ASP A 40 12.78 3.42 -30.96
C ASP A 40 12.38 2.31 -31.95
N GLU A 41 13.34 1.48 -32.35
CA GLU A 41 13.13 0.35 -33.28
C GLU A 41 12.16 -0.72 -32.76
N ASN A 42 11.90 -0.76 -31.44
CA ASN A 42 10.93 -1.66 -30.79
C ASN A 42 9.58 -0.99 -30.54
N SER A 43 9.37 0.20 -31.10
CA SER A 43 8.24 1.08 -30.82
C SER A 43 8.15 1.50 -29.35
N MET A 44 9.29 1.58 -28.64
CA MET A 44 9.35 1.96 -27.24
C MET A 44 9.56 3.47 -27.09
N THR A 45 8.77 4.13 -26.25
CA THR A 45 8.91 5.58 -26.00
C THR A 45 10.00 5.90 -24.97
N PRO A 46 10.54 7.14 -24.96
CA PRO A 46 11.43 7.62 -23.91
C PRO A 46 10.88 7.38 -22.49
N LEU A 47 9.57 7.59 -22.30
CA LEU A 47 8.91 7.37 -21.00
C LEU A 47 8.92 5.89 -20.60
N GLN A 48 8.67 4.98 -21.54
CA GLN A 48 8.72 3.53 -21.29
C GLN A 48 10.14 3.08 -20.92
N HIS A 49 11.18 3.57 -21.62
CA HIS A 49 12.59 3.34 -21.27
C HIS A 49 12.91 3.79 -19.84
N ALA A 50 12.53 5.02 -19.48
CA ALA A 50 12.76 5.57 -18.14
C ALA A 50 12.06 4.76 -17.05
N CYS A 51 10.84 4.28 -17.31
CA CYS A 51 10.08 3.43 -16.41
C CYS A 51 10.73 2.06 -16.20
N TYR A 52 11.22 1.44 -17.28
CA TYR A 52 11.92 0.15 -17.23
C TYR A 52 13.22 0.25 -16.42
N LYS A 53 13.97 1.35 -16.58
CA LYS A 53 15.18 1.63 -15.80
C LYS A 53 14.90 2.00 -14.33
N GLY A 54 13.63 2.23 -13.97
CA GLY A 54 13.25 2.61 -12.62
C GLY A 54 13.71 4.03 -12.22
N ASN A 55 13.94 4.92 -13.19
CA ASN A 55 14.48 6.25 -12.94
C ASN A 55 13.38 7.31 -12.75
N LYS A 56 13.09 7.62 -11.49
CA LYS A 56 12.01 8.54 -11.12
C LYS A 56 12.24 9.97 -11.61
N GLU A 57 13.48 10.47 -11.62
CA GLU A 57 13.75 11.86 -12.04
C GLU A 57 13.49 12.04 -13.54
N ILE A 58 13.95 11.10 -14.37
CA ILE A 58 13.70 11.13 -15.81
C ILE A 58 12.22 10.92 -16.11
N VAL A 59 11.54 10.00 -15.41
CA VAL A 59 10.08 9.81 -15.57
C VAL A 59 9.34 11.12 -15.31
N GLN A 60 9.64 11.80 -14.19
CA GLN A 60 8.98 13.06 -13.87
C GLN A 60 9.27 14.13 -14.93
N LEU A 61 10.52 14.25 -15.38
CA LEU A 61 10.89 15.18 -16.45
C LEU A 61 10.08 14.93 -17.74
N LEU A 62 9.96 13.69 -18.18
CA LEU A 62 9.24 13.34 -19.39
C LEU A 62 7.73 13.60 -19.26
N LEU A 63 7.14 13.30 -18.10
CA LEU A 63 5.74 13.63 -17.82
C LEU A 63 5.50 15.14 -17.82
N ASP A 64 6.41 15.93 -17.25
CA ASP A 64 6.34 17.40 -17.23
C ASP A 64 6.45 17.99 -18.65
N GLN A 65 7.15 17.30 -19.57
CA GLN A 65 7.23 17.66 -21.00
C GLN A 65 6.05 17.13 -21.83
N GLY A 66 5.03 16.53 -21.21
CA GLY A 66 3.81 16.09 -21.91
C GLY A 66 3.94 14.75 -22.62
N ALA A 67 4.80 13.84 -22.12
CA ALA A 67 4.85 12.48 -22.62
C ALA A 67 3.50 11.76 -22.46
N ASP A 68 3.09 11.04 -23.50
CA ASP A 68 1.87 10.23 -23.49
C ASP A 68 2.06 9.00 -22.59
N VAL A 69 1.47 9.10 -21.40
CA VAL A 69 1.51 8.07 -20.37
C VAL A 69 0.86 6.75 -20.79
N ASN A 70 -0.07 6.80 -21.76
CA ASN A 70 -0.86 5.66 -22.21
C ASN A 70 -0.42 5.12 -23.59
N CYS A 71 0.71 5.59 -24.13
CA CYS A 71 1.23 5.07 -25.38
C CYS A 71 1.39 3.54 -25.31
N SER A 72 0.83 2.85 -26.32
CA SER A 72 0.78 1.40 -26.43
C SER A 72 1.33 0.90 -27.78
N GLU A 73 2.14 1.71 -28.46
CA GLU A 73 2.72 1.37 -29.78
C GLU A 73 3.80 0.29 -29.71
N HIS A 74 4.35 0.03 -28.51
CA HIS A 74 5.31 -1.04 -28.28
C HIS A 74 4.83 -2.36 -28.89
N GLN A 75 5.73 -3.12 -29.53
CA GLN A 75 5.43 -4.36 -30.27
C GLN A 75 4.62 -5.44 -29.50
N HIS A 76 4.52 -5.32 -28.18
CA HIS A 76 3.78 -6.21 -27.29
C HIS A 76 2.70 -5.49 -26.46
N ASN A 77 2.30 -4.27 -26.85
CA ASN A 77 1.33 -3.41 -26.16
C ASN A 77 1.69 -3.15 -24.68
N TYR A 78 2.99 -3.06 -24.37
CA TYR A 78 3.41 -2.64 -23.03
C TYR A 78 3.27 -1.12 -22.92
N THR A 79 2.59 -0.67 -21.86
CA THR A 79 2.51 0.74 -21.51
C THR A 79 3.63 1.12 -20.53
N ALA A 80 3.83 2.42 -20.29
CA ALA A 80 4.77 2.90 -19.28
C ALA A 80 4.50 2.28 -17.89
N LEU A 81 3.22 2.08 -17.53
CA LEU A 81 2.84 1.46 -16.25
C LEU A 81 3.26 -0.01 -16.15
N HIS A 82 3.26 -0.76 -17.26
CA HIS A 82 3.78 -2.13 -17.25
C HIS A 82 5.27 -2.17 -16.93
N PHE A 83 6.05 -1.30 -17.58
CA PHE A 83 7.50 -1.21 -17.33
C PHE A 83 7.82 -0.71 -15.92
N ALA A 84 7.05 0.23 -15.39
CA ALA A 84 7.17 0.65 -14.00
C ALA A 84 6.88 -0.48 -13.00
N GLY A 85 5.85 -1.29 -13.29
CA GLY A 85 5.54 -2.48 -12.51
C GLY A 85 6.67 -3.53 -12.54
N LEU A 86 7.34 -3.68 -13.68
CA LEU A 86 8.48 -4.59 -13.86
C LEU A 86 9.78 -4.09 -13.21
N SER A 87 9.99 -2.77 -13.08
CA SER A 87 11.19 -2.22 -12.43
C SER A 87 11.12 -2.27 -10.90
N GLY A 88 9.92 -2.50 -10.35
CA GLY A 88 9.69 -2.57 -8.90
C GLY A 88 9.64 -1.23 -8.20
N ASN A 89 9.68 -0.12 -8.95
CA ASN A 89 9.62 1.22 -8.39
C ASN A 89 8.16 1.70 -8.26
N SER A 90 7.60 1.52 -7.06
CA SER A 90 6.20 1.85 -6.76
C SER A 90 5.91 3.36 -6.81
N ASP A 91 6.91 4.21 -6.58
CA ASP A 91 6.78 5.67 -6.74
C ASP A 91 6.57 6.06 -8.21
N ILE A 92 7.22 5.37 -9.15
CA ILE A 92 7.02 5.58 -10.59
C ILE A 92 5.61 5.13 -10.98
N CYS A 93 5.17 3.96 -10.49
CA CYS A 93 3.79 3.52 -10.70
C CYS A 93 2.78 4.59 -10.25
N LEU A 94 2.97 5.16 -9.05
CA LEU A 94 2.12 6.22 -8.54
C LEU A 94 2.17 7.49 -9.40
N ALA A 95 3.36 7.93 -9.84
CA ALA A 95 3.51 9.10 -10.69
C ALA A 95 2.76 8.95 -12.02
N LEU A 96 2.88 7.79 -12.67
CA LEU A 96 2.17 7.48 -13.92
C LEU A 96 0.65 7.46 -13.71
N LEU A 97 0.17 6.84 -12.63
CA LEU A 97 -1.26 6.80 -12.30
C LEU A 97 -1.84 8.20 -12.06
N LEU A 98 -1.09 9.05 -11.34
CA LEU A 98 -1.45 10.46 -11.14
C LEU A 98 -1.45 11.25 -12.46
N ALA A 99 -0.59 10.88 -13.41
CA ALA A 99 -0.58 11.44 -14.77
C ALA A 99 -1.67 10.85 -15.69
N GLY A 100 -2.51 9.94 -15.20
CA GLY A 100 -3.64 9.38 -15.95
C GLY A 100 -3.36 8.04 -16.65
N ALA A 101 -2.32 7.31 -16.22
CA ALA A 101 -2.10 5.95 -16.70
C ALA A 101 -3.30 5.04 -16.39
N LYS A 102 -3.76 4.29 -17.39
CA LYS A 102 -4.83 3.31 -17.23
C LYS A 102 -4.28 1.99 -16.68
N SER A 103 -4.74 1.61 -15.49
CA SER A 103 -4.31 0.37 -14.82
C SER A 103 -4.92 -0.91 -15.41
N SER A 104 -5.99 -0.78 -16.20
CA SER A 104 -6.72 -1.89 -16.81
C SER A 104 -6.19 -2.33 -18.17
N GLU A 105 -5.28 -1.57 -18.77
CA GLU A 105 -4.69 -1.93 -20.07
C GLU A 105 -3.93 -3.24 -19.97
N THR A 106 -4.04 -4.07 -21.02
CA THR A 106 -3.37 -5.37 -21.08
C THR A 106 -2.41 -5.44 -22.25
N ASN A 107 -1.25 -6.05 -22.01
CA ASN A 107 -0.30 -6.41 -23.06
C ASN A 107 -0.85 -7.56 -23.97
N THR A 108 -0.07 -7.98 -24.97
CA THR A 108 -0.46 -9.04 -25.92
C THR A 108 -0.72 -10.42 -25.30
N VAL A 109 -0.25 -10.67 -24.07
CA VAL A 109 -0.53 -11.91 -23.32
C VAL A 109 -1.70 -11.75 -22.33
N GLY A 110 -2.46 -10.66 -22.43
CA GLY A 110 -3.66 -10.41 -21.63
C GLY A 110 -3.36 -10.08 -20.16
N ARG A 111 -2.17 -9.52 -19.86
CA ARG A 111 -1.75 -9.17 -18.50
C ARG A 111 -1.75 -7.67 -18.28
N THR A 112 -2.26 -7.24 -17.12
CA THR A 112 -2.18 -5.85 -16.67
C THR A 112 -0.83 -5.56 -16.01
N ALA A 113 -0.50 -4.28 -15.85
CA ALA A 113 0.72 -3.85 -15.16
C ALA A 113 0.85 -4.43 -13.73
N ALA A 114 -0.25 -4.47 -12.97
CA ALA A 114 -0.25 -5.07 -11.64
C ALA A 114 0.05 -6.59 -11.69
N GLN A 115 -0.46 -7.30 -12.70
CA GLN A 115 -0.17 -8.73 -12.86
C GLN A 115 1.29 -8.97 -13.27
N MET A 116 1.87 -8.10 -14.10
CA MET A 116 3.29 -8.15 -14.43
C MET A 116 4.17 -7.89 -13.20
N ALA A 117 3.84 -6.87 -12.39
CA ALA A 117 4.53 -6.61 -11.12
C ALA A 117 4.44 -7.80 -10.16
N ALA A 118 3.27 -8.46 -10.08
CA ALA A 118 3.09 -9.65 -9.26
C ALA A 118 3.94 -10.83 -9.74
N PHE A 119 4.06 -11.02 -11.06
CA PHE A 119 4.86 -12.09 -11.67
C PHE A 119 6.34 -12.01 -11.28
N VAL A 120 6.89 -10.80 -11.15
CA VAL A 120 8.28 -10.56 -10.71
C VAL A 120 8.43 -10.32 -9.19
N GLY A 121 7.35 -10.46 -8.42
CA GLY A 121 7.37 -10.31 -6.95
C GLY A 121 7.39 -8.87 -6.43
N HIS A 122 7.07 -7.86 -7.25
CA HIS A 122 7.06 -6.46 -6.87
C HIS A 122 5.74 -6.05 -6.19
N HIS A 123 5.53 -6.57 -4.99
CA HIS A 123 4.28 -6.44 -4.24
C HIS A 123 3.88 -4.99 -3.91
N ASP A 124 4.83 -4.09 -3.70
CA ASP A 124 4.52 -2.68 -3.46
C ASP A 124 3.93 -2.01 -4.70
N CYS A 125 4.40 -2.37 -5.90
CA CYS A 125 3.82 -1.89 -7.16
C CYS A 125 2.39 -2.45 -7.34
N VAL A 126 2.18 -3.75 -7.06
CA VAL A 126 0.86 -4.37 -7.08
C VAL A 126 -0.11 -3.61 -6.16
N ALA A 127 0.33 -3.36 -4.92
CA ALA A 127 -0.48 -2.65 -3.94
C ALA A 127 -0.80 -1.23 -4.40
N ILE A 128 0.17 -0.45 -4.89
CA ILE A 128 -0.08 0.90 -5.39
C ILE A 128 -1.06 0.90 -6.57
N ILE A 129 -0.83 0.05 -7.58
CA ILE A 129 -1.68 0.03 -8.78
C ILE A 129 -3.12 -0.39 -8.44
N ASN A 130 -3.29 -1.44 -7.63
CA ASN A 130 -4.61 -1.96 -7.30
C ASN A 130 -5.39 -1.07 -6.32
N ASN A 131 -4.70 -0.25 -5.52
CA ASN A 131 -5.32 0.65 -4.55
C ASN A 131 -5.47 2.08 -5.06
N TYR A 132 -5.06 2.37 -6.30
CA TYR A 132 -5.16 3.70 -6.87
C TYR A 132 -6.62 4.05 -7.16
N ILE A 133 -7.00 5.27 -6.75
CA ILE A 133 -8.33 5.82 -6.96
C ILE A 133 -8.12 7.20 -7.58
N PRO A 134 -8.59 7.45 -8.81
CA PRO A 134 -8.57 8.78 -9.40
C PRO A 134 -9.29 9.77 -8.48
N LYS A 135 -8.72 10.97 -8.31
CA LYS A 135 -9.32 11.99 -7.46
C LYS A 135 -10.72 12.41 -7.93
N SER A 136 -10.94 12.39 -9.25
CA SER A 136 -12.24 12.61 -9.89
C SER A 136 -13.35 11.69 -9.36
N ASP A 137 -13.00 10.45 -8.97
CA ASP A 137 -13.97 9.46 -8.49
C ASP A 137 -14.48 9.83 -7.09
N VAL A 138 -13.69 10.60 -6.35
CA VAL A 138 -14.02 11.11 -5.01
C VAL A 138 -14.72 12.48 -5.09
N GLU A 139 -14.36 13.33 -6.05
CA GLU A 139 -14.91 14.67 -6.21
C GLU A 139 -16.44 14.68 -6.27
N CYS A 140 -17.07 13.63 -6.81
CA CYS A 140 -18.52 13.53 -6.87
C CYS A 140 -19.19 13.63 -5.48
N TYR A 141 -18.55 13.15 -4.40
CA TYR A 141 -19.11 13.20 -3.04
C TYR A 141 -19.01 14.58 -2.38
N THR A 142 -18.20 15.48 -2.96
CA THR A 142 -18.01 16.85 -2.47
C THR A 142 -18.97 17.86 -3.10
N LYS A 143 -19.86 17.39 -3.97
CA LYS A 143 -20.88 18.19 -4.66
C LYS A 143 -22.26 17.66 -4.26
N PRO A 144 -23.29 18.52 -4.12
CA PRO A 144 -24.66 18.04 -3.93
C PRO A 144 -25.10 17.16 -5.11
N GLN A 145 -25.78 16.05 -4.82
CA GLN A 145 -26.23 15.10 -5.84
C GLN A 145 -27.76 14.96 -5.85
N GLY A 146 -28.37 14.99 -7.04
CA GLY A 146 -29.81 14.78 -7.21
C GLY A 146 -30.65 15.78 -6.42
N LEU A 147 -31.40 15.28 -5.42
CA LEU A 147 -32.28 16.08 -4.55
C LEU A 147 -31.59 16.58 -3.27
N GLN A 148 -30.31 16.28 -3.07
CA GLN A 148 -29.57 16.70 -1.87
C GLN A 148 -29.29 18.20 -1.89
N THR A 149 -29.45 18.84 -0.73
CA THR A 149 -29.16 20.28 -0.55
C THR A 149 -27.72 20.56 -0.09
N ALA A 150 -27.00 19.53 0.37
CA ALA A 150 -25.63 19.61 0.86
C ALA A 150 -24.78 18.45 0.33
N PRO A 151 -23.45 18.61 0.19
CA PRO A 151 -22.57 17.52 -0.23
C PRO A 151 -22.47 16.43 0.85
N LEU A 152 -22.24 15.19 0.42
CA LEU A 152 -22.08 14.04 1.32
C LEU A 152 -20.74 14.08 2.09
N LEU A 153 -19.74 14.72 1.51
CA LEU A 153 -18.44 14.99 2.12
C LEU A 153 -18.12 16.49 1.99
N PRO A 154 -17.74 17.18 3.09
CA PRO A 154 -17.30 18.57 2.99
C PRO A 154 -16.15 18.76 1.98
N PRO A 155 -16.22 19.75 1.05
CA PRO A 155 -15.22 19.92 -0.01
C PRO A 155 -13.78 20.07 0.49
N PHE A 156 -13.58 20.72 1.63
CA PHE A 156 -12.24 20.92 2.21
C PHE A 156 -11.57 19.61 2.67
N LEU A 157 -12.33 18.51 2.84
CA LEU A 157 -11.78 17.21 3.23
C LEU A 157 -11.22 16.41 2.06
N ILE A 158 -11.41 16.83 0.81
CA ILE A 158 -11.10 16.00 -0.35
C ILE A 158 -9.64 15.51 -0.37
N GLU A 159 -8.67 16.37 -0.06
CA GLU A 159 -7.25 15.99 -0.03
C GLU A 159 -6.96 14.96 1.07
N SER A 160 -7.48 15.20 2.27
CA SER A 160 -7.30 14.32 3.43
C SER A 160 -7.97 12.97 3.20
N PHE A 161 -9.19 12.97 2.66
CA PHE A 161 -9.96 11.76 2.41
C PHE A 161 -9.36 10.95 1.26
N HIS A 162 -8.95 11.58 0.15
CA HIS A 162 -8.24 10.91 -0.95
C HIS A 162 -6.94 10.25 -0.46
N LYS A 163 -6.11 10.98 0.30
CA LYS A 163 -4.90 10.42 0.93
C LYS A 163 -5.19 9.27 1.89
N PHE A 164 -6.34 9.27 2.56
CA PHE A 164 -6.77 8.21 3.46
C PHE A 164 -7.15 6.93 2.71
N ILE A 165 -7.96 7.03 1.65
CA ILE A 165 -8.44 5.86 0.92
C ILE A 165 -7.39 5.26 -0.01
N MET A 166 -6.37 6.02 -0.42
CA MET A 166 -5.24 5.51 -1.22
C MET A 166 -4.23 4.68 -0.41
N GLN A 167 -4.36 4.57 0.91
CA GLN A 167 -3.37 3.88 1.73
C GLN A 167 -3.31 2.38 1.43
N VAL A 168 -2.09 1.87 1.32
CA VAL A 168 -1.80 0.44 1.16
C VAL A 168 -1.59 -0.28 2.50
N ASN A 169 -1.10 0.43 3.52
CA ASN A 169 -1.02 -0.10 4.88
C ASN A 169 -2.40 -0.03 5.54
N ILE A 170 -3.08 -1.17 5.51
CA ILE A 170 -4.44 -1.34 6.00
C ILE A 170 -4.50 -1.94 7.41
N HIS A 171 -3.40 -1.94 8.17
CA HIS A 171 -3.42 -2.39 9.56
C HIS A 171 -4.42 -1.52 10.36
N PRO A 172 -5.31 -2.09 11.20
CA PRO A 172 -6.37 -1.29 11.85
C PRO A 172 -5.83 -0.11 12.66
N VAL A 173 -4.74 -0.32 13.41
CA VAL A 173 -4.08 0.78 14.16
C VAL A 173 -3.53 1.87 13.22
N LYS A 174 -3.00 1.51 12.05
CA LYS A 174 -2.51 2.49 11.08
C LYS A 174 -3.65 3.34 10.54
N ILE A 175 -4.78 2.71 10.22
CA ILE A 175 -6.01 3.38 9.77
C ILE A 175 -6.43 4.42 10.81
N VAL A 176 -6.53 4.03 12.09
CA VAL A 176 -6.90 4.95 13.17
C VAL A 176 -5.89 6.09 13.32
N ILE A 177 -4.58 5.80 13.33
CA ILE A 177 -3.53 6.84 13.38
C ILE A 177 -3.74 7.85 12.24
N ASN A 178 -4.04 7.39 11.02
CA ASN A 178 -4.18 8.26 9.86
C ASN A 178 -5.46 9.10 9.88
N VAL A 179 -6.55 8.58 10.44
CA VAL A 179 -7.78 9.37 10.68
C VAL A 179 -7.50 10.58 11.58
N TYR A 180 -6.66 10.43 12.60
CA TYR A 180 -6.28 11.54 13.48
C TYR A 180 -5.09 12.36 12.96
N LYS A 181 -4.34 11.85 11.97
CA LYS A 181 -3.21 12.55 11.35
C LYS A 181 -3.67 13.50 10.25
N PHE A 182 -4.65 13.10 9.44
CA PHE A 182 -5.10 13.90 8.31
C PHE A 182 -6.14 14.93 8.73
N VAL A 183 -5.94 16.15 8.26
CA VAL A 183 -6.69 17.33 8.69
C VAL A 183 -8.18 17.13 8.46
N GLY A 184 -8.97 17.34 9.51
CA GLY A 184 -10.43 17.34 9.50
C GLY A 184 -11.11 15.97 9.50
N LEU A 185 -10.39 14.85 9.27
CA LEU A 185 -11.06 13.55 9.19
C LEU A 185 -11.67 13.10 10.52
N SER A 186 -10.98 13.35 11.63
CA SER A 186 -11.49 12.99 12.95
C SER A 186 -12.79 13.71 13.33
N ASP A 187 -13.10 14.84 12.71
CA ASP A 187 -14.27 15.65 13.07
C ASP A 187 -15.51 15.31 12.24
N HIS A 188 -15.33 14.56 11.15
CA HIS A 188 -16.38 14.17 10.20
C HIS A 188 -16.48 12.65 10.01
N LEU A 189 -16.30 11.89 11.09
CA LEU A 189 -16.33 10.42 11.04
C LEU A 189 -17.65 9.85 10.48
N PRO A 190 -18.85 10.37 10.83
CA PRO A 190 -20.10 9.87 10.26
C PRO A 190 -20.18 10.04 8.73
N GLU A 191 -19.79 11.21 8.22
CA GLU A 191 -19.78 11.52 6.80
C GLU A 191 -18.78 10.63 6.05
N ILE A 192 -17.56 10.51 6.58
CA ILE A 192 -16.51 9.63 6.03
C ILE A 192 -16.98 8.18 5.97
N LYS A 193 -17.58 7.68 7.06
CA LYS A 193 -18.11 6.30 7.11
C LYS A 193 -19.18 6.10 6.04
N ASN A 194 -20.14 7.03 5.93
CA ASN A 194 -21.22 6.94 4.96
C ASN A 194 -20.69 6.96 3.51
N VAL A 195 -19.75 7.86 3.20
CA VAL A 195 -19.14 7.90 1.86
C VAL A 195 -18.39 6.60 1.54
N LEU A 196 -17.64 6.03 2.49
CA LEU A 196 -16.96 4.75 2.27
C LEU A 196 -17.95 3.59 2.04
N GLU A 197 -19.08 3.54 2.73
CA GLU A 197 -20.13 2.55 2.50
C GLU A 197 -20.74 2.72 1.10
N LEU A 198 -21.01 3.96 0.68
CA LEU A 198 -21.50 4.26 -0.68
C LEU A 198 -20.47 3.89 -1.75
N MET A 199 -19.18 4.15 -1.53
CA MET A 199 -18.11 3.75 -2.44
C MET A 199 -18.03 2.22 -2.54
N SER A 200 -18.17 1.52 -1.42
CA SER A 200 -18.22 0.05 -1.39
C SER A 200 -19.36 -0.52 -2.23
N GLU A 201 -20.56 0.05 -2.10
CA GLU A 201 -21.71 -0.35 -2.93
C GLU A 201 -21.52 0.00 -4.40
N LYS A 202 -20.95 1.17 -4.69
CA LYS A 202 -20.73 1.64 -6.06
C LYS A 202 -19.84 0.66 -6.82
N GLU A 203 -18.73 0.19 -6.23
CA GLU A 203 -17.83 -0.79 -6.87
C GLU A 203 -18.52 -2.12 -7.22
N MET A 204 -19.53 -2.53 -6.45
CA MET A 204 -20.32 -3.75 -6.74
C MET A 204 -21.36 -3.53 -7.83
N LYS A 205 -21.74 -2.27 -8.11
CA LYS A 205 -22.77 -1.90 -9.10
C LYS A 205 -22.18 -1.50 -10.46
N ARG A 206 -20.85 -1.64 -10.67
CA ARG A 206 -20.16 -1.30 -11.92
C ARG A 206 -20.33 -2.29 -13.08
N GLY A 207 -21.18 -3.30 -12.94
CA GLY A 207 -21.44 -4.29 -14.00
C GLY A 207 -20.18 -5.09 -14.34
N SER A 208 -19.73 -5.03 -15.60
CA SER A 208 -18.53 -5.75 -16.08
C SER A 208 -17.22 -5.26 -15.45
N GLU A 209 -17.21 -4.04 -14.89
CA GLU A 209 -16.04 -3.47 -14.19
C GLU A 209 -16.17 -3.59 -12.67
N MET A 210 -16.95 -4.56 -12.17
CA MET A 210 -17.09 -4.81 -10.74
C MET A 210 -15.74 -5.02 -10.06
N ASN A 211 -15.50 -4.32 -8.96
CA ASN A 211 -14.28 -4.43 -8.18
C ASN A 211 -14.57 -4.87 -6.75
N GLU A 212 -14.67 -6.19 -6.54
CA GLU A 212 -14.94 -6.78 -5.22
C GLU A 212 -13.87 -6.40 -4.18
N VAL A 213 -12.62 -6.25 -4.63
CA VAL A 213 -11.47 -5.91 -3.77
C VAL A 213 -11.61 -4.49 -3.23
N MET A 214 -11.86 -3.51 -4.10
CA MET A 214 -12.07 -2.13 -3.68
C MET A 214 -13.37 -1.95 -2.89
N SER A 215 -14.42 -2.69 -3.26
CA SER A 215 -15.65 -2.74 -2.47
C SER A 215 -15.37 -3.16 -1.02
N PHE A 216 -14.64 -4.27 -0.82
CA PHE A 216 -14.28 -4.74 0.51
C PHE A 216 -13.33 -3.79 1.23
N LYS A 217 -12.36 -3.17 0.53
CA LYS A 217 -11.48 -2.16 1.11
C LYS A 217 -12.26 -0.99 1.70
N PHE A 218 -13.16 -0.39 0.92
CA PHE A 218 -13.96 0.75 1.40
C PHE A 218 -14.84 0.36 2.58
N TYR A 219 -15.48 -0.81 2.51
CA TYR A 219 -16.25 -1.35 3.63
C TYR A 219 -15.38 -1.56 4.89
N TYR A 220 -14.18 -2.13 4.75
CA TYR A 220 -13.26 -2.36 5.87
C TYR A 220 -12.78 -1.05 6.51
N LEU A 221 -12.51 -0.02 5.70
CA LEU A 221 -12.22 1.32 6.21
C LEU A 221 -13.44 1.86 6.98
N ALA A 222 -14.65 1.78 6.41
CA ALA A 222 -15.88 2.22 7.06
C ALA A 222 -16.16 1.48 8.38
N TYR A 223 -15.92 0.18 8.42
CA TYR A 223 -16.06 -0.67 9.59
C TYR A 223 -15.13 -0.20 10.73
N THR A 224 -13.88 0.10 10.38
CA THR A 224 -12.89 0.65 11.32
C THR A 224 -13.31 2.02 11.84
N ILE A 225 -13.76 2.93 10.95
CA ILE A 225 -14.33 4.23 11.37
C ILE A 225 -15.53 4.05 12.31
N GLY A 226 -16.39 3.07 12.05
CA GLY A 226 -17.51 2.71 12.92
C GLY A 226 -17.08 2.33 14.33
N GLU A 227 -15.98 1.60 14.51
CA GLU A 227 -15.45 1.29 15.84
C GLU A 227 -14.85 2.54 16.53
N ILE A 228 -14.22 3.46 15.78
CA ILE A 228 -13.77 4.75 16.32
C ILE A 228 -14.97 5.56 16.85
N ILE A 229 -16.06 5.64 16.08
CA ILE A 229 -17.29 6.33 16.49
C ILE A 229 -17.85 5.72 17.78
N LYS A 230 -17.93 4.38 17.86
CA LYS A 230 -18.39 3.66 19.07
C LYS A 230 -17.52 3.97 20.29
N ILE A 231 -16.19 4.08 20.12
CA ILE A 231 -15.28 4.45 21.22
C ILE A 231 -15.54 5.89 21.67
N ARG A 232 -15.66 6.86 20.75
CA ARG A 232 -15.96 8.26 21.10
C ARG A 232 -17.28 8.40 21.85
N GLN A 233 -18.32 7.70 21.40
CA GLN A 233 -19.63 7.70 22.05
C GLN A 233 -19.57 7.15 23.49
N ARG A 234 -18.74 6.13 23.76
CA ARG A 234 -18.55 5.58 25.11
C ARG A 234 -17.87 6.60 26.03
N GLN A 235 -16.83 7.28 25.55
CA GLN A 235 -16.14 8.33 26.32
C GLN A 235 -17.06 9.50 26.70
N THR A 236 -17.96 9.92 25.81
CA THR A 236 -18.94 10.98 26.11
C THR A 236 -20.10 10.49 26.99
N GLY A 237 -20.34 9.18 27.03
CA GLY A 237 -21.54 8.58 27.62
C GLY A 237 -21.42 8.13 29.08
N SER A 238 -20.29 8.39 29.77
CA SER A 238 -20.04 8.03 31.19
C SER A 238 -20.63 6.68 31.61
N LYS A 239 -20.05 5.56 31.16
CA LYS A 239 -20.38 4.24 31.72
C LYS A 239 -19.67 4.03 33.07
N LYS A 240 -20.37 3.37 34.01
CA LYS A 240 -19.87 2.99 35.36
C LYS A 240 -18.67 2.02 35.37
N ASP A 241 -18.31 1.41 34.24
CA ASP A 241 -17.28 0.37 34.14
C ASP A 241 -15.94 0.84 33.55
N GLU A 242 -15.76 2.13 33.26
CA GLU A 242 -14.48 2.66 32.76
C GLU A 242 -13.50 2.90 33.91
N THR A 243 -12.27 2.38 33.77
CA THR A 243 -11.23 2.63 34.77
C THR A 243 -10.78 4.10 34.72
N GLU A 244 -10.34 4.67 35.85
CA GLU A 244 -9.81 6.05 35.90
C GLU A 244 -8.60 6.25 34.97
N GLU A 245 -7.91 5.17 34.58
CA GLU A 245 -6.82 5.21 33.59
C GLU A 245 -7.37 5.39 32.16
N ASP A 246 -8.52 4.80 31.83
CA ASP A 246 -9.12 4.86 30.48
C ASP A 246 -9.64 6.26 30.14
N LYS A 247 -10.11 7.02 31.14
CA LYS A 247 -10.61 8.39 30.96
C LYS A 247 -9.54 9.39 30.48
N LYS A 248 -8.26 9.07 30.67
CA LYS A 248 -7.12 9.93 30.27
C LYS A 248 -6.58 9.63 28.88
N LEU A 249 -6.98 8.51 28.28
CA LEU A 249 -6.42 8.03 27.03
C LEU A 249 -7.15 8.65 25.84
N ASP A 250 -6.37 8.99 24.81
CA ASP A 250 -6.96 9.39 23.54
C ASP A 250 -7.62 8.19 22.81
N VAL A 251 -8.47 8.45 21.82
CA VAL A 251 -9.20 7.39 21.08
C VAL A 251 -8.25 6.43 20.38
N THR A 252 -7.10 6.91 19.89
CA THR A 252 -6.09 6.08 19.24
C THR A 252 -5.44 5.15 20.24
N GLU A 253 -5.12 5.63 21.45
CA GLU A 253 -4.61 4.83 22.56
C GLU A 253 -5.60 3.76 23.00
N LEU A 254 -6.86 4.11 23.20
CA LEU A 254 -7.91 3.15 23.59
C LEU A 254 -8.07 2.05 22.54
N PHE A 255 -8.19 2.43 21.27
CA PHE A 255 -8.30 1.48 20.17
C PHE A 255 -7.07 0.56 20.11
N THR A 256 -5.86 1.14 20.18
CA THR A 256 -4.61 0.37 20.07
C THR A 256 -4.42 -0.57 21.26
N ARG A 257 -4.71 -0.12 22.49
CA ARG A 257 -4.63 -0.96 23.69
C ARG A 257 -5.58 -2.16 23.60
N LYS A 258 -6.81 -1.94 23.14
CA LYS A 258 -7.79 -3.02 22.94
C LYS A 258 -7.33 -4.01 21.87
N LEU A 259 -6.91 -3.50 20.71
CA LEU A 259 -6.59 -4.32 19.55
C LEU A 259 -5.29 -5.14 19.72
N LEU A 260 -4.23 -4.54 20.27
CA LEU A 260 -2.92 -5.17 20.43
C LEU A 260 -2.77 -5.94 21.75
N LYS A 261 -3.89 -6.25 22.42
CA LYS A 261 -3.86 -7.07 23.63
C LYS A 261 -3.54 -8.53 23.26
N SER A 262 -2.36 -8.98 23.67
CA SER A 262 -1.95 -10.38 23.51
C SER A 262 -2.66 -11.29 24.52
N GLY A 263 -3.12 -12.45 24.03
CA GLY A 263 -3.53 -13.60 24.84
C GLY A 263 -2.35 -14.28 25.51
N LYS A 264 -2.60 -15.39 26.22
CA LYS A 264 -1.55 -16.14 26.94
C LYS A 264 -0.45 -16.67 26.01
N ASP A 265 -0.85 -17.04 24.79
CA ASP A 265 0.04 -17.63 23.78
C ASP A 265 0.67 -16.57 22.84
N GLY A 266 0.54 -15.28 23.19
CA GLY A 266 1.06 -14.17 22.39
C GLY A 266 0.18 -13.75 21.20
N GLN A 267 -0.85 -14.53 20.88
CA GLN A 267 -1.81 -14.23 19.80
C GLN A 267 -2.64 -12.97 20.09
N LEU A 268 -3.03 -12.26 19.03
CA LEU A 268 -3.83 -11.03 19.11
C LEU A 268 -5.32 -11.31 18.90
N GLU A 269 -5.92 -12.08 19.82
CA GLU A 269 -7.31 -12.56 19.73
C GLU A 269 -8.34 -11.44 19.45
N PHE A 270 -8.13 -10.24 20.01
CA PHE A 270 -9.02 -9.10 19.79
C PHE A 270 -8.92 -8.55 18.37
N MET A 271 -7.70 -8.51 17.81
CA MET A 271 -7.51 -8.11 16.42
C MET A 271 -8.14 -9.13 15.48
N ASP A 272 -7.89 -10.43 15.72
CA ASP A 272 -8.48 -11.47 14.88
C ASP A 272 -10.01 -11.46 14.94
N ARG A 273 -10.59 -11.32 16.14
CA ARG A 273 -12.04 -11.19 16.29
C ARG A 273 -12.58 -9.97 15.52
N PHE A 274 -11.98 -8.80 15.70
CA PHE A 274 -12.39 -7.58 15.00
C PHE A 274 -12.39 -7.76 13.48
N LEU A 275 -11.34 -8.37 12.92
CA LEU A 275 -11.21 -8.61 11.49
C LEU A 275 -12.16 -9.68 10.97
N ILE A 276 -12.35 -10.78 11.73
CA ILE A 276 -13.31 -11.84 11.39
C ILE A 276 -14.74 -11.30 11.38
N GLU A 277 -15.11 -10.50 12.37
CA GLU A 277 -16.42 -9.85 12.44
C GLU A 277 -16.62 -8.89 11.26
N CYS A 278 -15.61 -8.10 10.92
CA CYS A 278 -15.63 -7.27 9.73
C CYS A 278 -15.91 -8.09 8.46
N VAL A 279 -15.15 -9.16 8.21
CA VAL A 279 -15.36 -10.04 7.04
C VAL A 279 -16.77 -10.64 7.06
N ARG A 280 -17.23 -11.15 8.20
CA ARG A 280 -18.57 -11.76 8.35
C ARG A 280 -19.72 -10.80 8.05
N GLU A 281 -19.55 -9.54 8.42
CA GLU A 281 -20.55 -8.48 8.25
C GLU A 281 -20.50 -7.82 6.86
N PHE A 282 -19.51 -8.16 6.03
CA PHE A 282 -19.45 -7.67 4.65
C PHE A 282 -20.76 -8.00 3.90
N PRO A 283 -21.45 -7.01 3.31
CA PRO A 283 -22.80 -7.21 2.75
C PRO A 283 -22.85 -8.18 1.57
N PHE A 284 -21.77 -8.26 0.78
CA PHE A 284 -21.74 -8.98 -0.51
C PHE A 284 -21.24 -10.42 -0.36
N ARG A 285 -22.04 -11.26 0.30
CA ARG A 285 -21.67 -12.63 0.67
C ARG A 285 -21.50 -13.59 -0.51
N GLU A 286 -22.10 -13.28 -1.66
CA GLU A 286 -21.99 -14.10 -2.87
C GLU A 286 -20.71 -13.79 -3.69
N SER A 287 -20.00 -12.72 -3.34
CA SER A 287 -18.75 -12.33 -4.01
C SER A 287 -17.71 -13.43 -3.96
N THR A 288 -16.89 -13.51 -5.02
CA THR A 288 -15.80 -14.49 -5.08
C THR A 288 -14.77 -14.23 -3.97
N LEU A 289 -14.49 -12.95 -3.70
CA LEU A 289 -13.56 -12.51 -2.67
C LEU A 289 -14.02 -12.95 -1.27
N PHE A 290 -15.28 -12.77 -0.92
CA PHE A 290 -15.81 -13.20 0.39
C PHE A 290 -15.65 -14.71 0.57
N ARG A 291 -15.98 -15.50 -0.45
CA ARG A 291 -15.81 -16.96 -0.41
C ARG A 291 -14.33 -17.34 -0.23
N GLN A 292 -13.41 -16.68 -0.93
CA GLN A 292 -11.98 -16.91 -0.77
C GLN A 292 -11.48 -16.55 0.63
N MET A 293 -11.94 -15.44 1.22
CA MET A 293 -11.53 -15.02 2.56
C MET A 293 -12.03 -15.97 3.65
N ARG A 294 -13.14 -16.69 3.44
CA ARG A 294 -13.66 -17.70 4.40
C ARG A 294 -12.96 -19.05 4.35
N VAL A 295 -12.46 -19.44 3.17
CA VAL A 295 -11.84 -20.76 2.95
C VAL A 295 -10.36 -20.75 3.35
N LYS A 296 -9.67 -19.61 3.22
CA LYS A 296 -8.26 -19.51 3.59
C LYS A 296 -8.10 -19.78 5.09
N ILE A 297 -7.18 -20.69 5.42
CA ILE A 297 -6.70 -20.95 6.78
C ILE A 297 -5.28 -20.35 6.91
N PRO A 298 -5.11 -19.02 6.98
CA PRO A 298 -3.80 -18.46 7.24
C PRO A 298 -3.54 -18.33 8.75
N PRO A 299 -2.28 -18.04 9.14
CA PRO A 299 -1.90 -17.93 10.55
C PRO A 299 -2.58 -16.78 11.31
N SER A 300 -3.15 -15.75 10.64
CA SER A 300 -3.92 -14.67 11.29
C SER A 300 -4.96 -14.04 10.37
N ALA A 301 -6.03 -13.47 10.94
CA ALA A 301 -7.08 -12.80 10.15
C ALA A 301 -6.56 -11.55 9.41
N LEU A 302 -5.55 -10.87 9.98
CA LEU A 302 -4.90 -9.72 9.33
C LEU A 302 -4.27 -10.10 8.00
N SER A 303 -3.60 -11.24 7.93
CA SER A 303 -2.99 -11.71 6.68
C SER A 303 -4.02 -12.03 5.59
N VAL A 304 -5.23 -12.50 5.96
CA VAL A 304 -6.36 -12.68 5.01
C VAL A 304 -6.72 -11.34 4.40
N VAL A 305 -6.99 -10.35 5.25
CA VAL A 305 -7.48 -9.03 4.85
C VAL A 305 -6.44 -8.27 4.03
N VAL A 306 -5.16 -8.33 4.43
CA VAL A 306 -4.05 -7.74 3.67
C VAL A 306 -3.90 -8.39 2.30
N SER A 307 -3.94 -9.73 2.23
CA SER A 307 -3.80 -10.43 0.95
C SER A 307 -5.01 -10.23 0.03
N ALA A 308 -6.19 -10.03 0.60
CA ALA A 308 -7.42 -9.74 -0.14
C ALA A 308 -7.37 -8.35 -0.80
N ILE A 309 -6.84 -7.35 -0.10
CA ILE A 309 -6.81 -5.96 -0.58
C ILE A 309 -5.56 -5.66 -1.43
N ASN A 310 -4.38 -6.09 -0.98
CA ASN A 310 -3.11 -5.76 -1.64
C ASN A 310 -2.61 -6.84 -2.61
N GLY A 311 -3.32 -7.96 -2.70
CA GLY A 311 -2.89 -9.13 -3.47
C GLY A 311 -2.01 -10.09 -2.65
N GLN A 312 -1.88 -11.32 -3.15
CA GLN A 312 -1.08 -12.35 -2.49
C GLN A 312 0.42 -12.10 -2.71
N ARG A 313 1.21 -12.26 -1.64
CA ARG A 313 2.66 -12.31 -1.76
C ARG A 313 3.09 -13.73 -2.07
N GLY A 314 3.69 -13.94 -3.25
CA GLY A 314 4.16 -15.27 -3.69
C GLY A 314 5.38 -15.74 -2.91
N PHE A 315 6.19 -14.79 -2.45
CA PHE A 315 7.32 -15.01 -1.56
C PHE A 315 7.06 -14.29 -0.25
N VAL A 316 7.19 -15.00 0.87
CA VAL A 316 7.14 -14.38 2.20
C VAL A 316 8.53 -13.84 2.49
N ASP A 317 8.82 -12.66 1.96
CA ASP A 317 10.01 -11.93 2.35
C ASP A 317 9.98 -11.75 3.88
N ASN A 318 11.12 -11.95 4.55
CA ASN A 318 11.32 -11.65 5.98
C ASN A 318 11.33 -10.12 6.21
N VAL A 319 10.35 -9.39 5.67
CA VAL A 319 10.20 -7.96 5.84
C VAL A 319 9.78 -7.71 7.28
N SER A 320 10.67 -7.07 8.02
CA SER A 320 10.33 -6.60 9.36
C SER A 320 9.20 -5.57 9.27
N ALA A 321 8.23 -5.69 10.17
CA ALA A 321 7.10 -4.76 10.28
C ALA A 321 7.04 -4.11 11.66
N CYS A 322 6.48 -2.90 11.72
CA CYS A 322 6.22 -2.23 12.97
C CYS A 322 5.21 -3.03 13.80
N ASN A 323 5.57 -3.36 15.05
CA ASN A 323 4.70 -4.10 15.97
C ASN A 323 3.44 -3.35 16.42
N THR A 324 3.26 -2.09 16.00
CA THR A 324 2.10 -1.27 16.35
C THR A 324 1.14 -1.10 15.19
N CYS A 325 1.67 -0.77 14.01
CA CYS A 325 0.87 -0.33 12.87
C CYS A 325 1.17 -1.13 11.59
N GLY A 326 1.97 -2.20 11.67
CA GLY A 326 2.25 -3.08 10.54
C GLY A 326 3.07 -2.46 9.40
N GLU A 327 3.55 -1.21 9.54
CA GLU A 327 4.37 -0.57 8.52
C GLU A 327 5.65 -1.36 8.27
N GLU A 328 5.97 -1.59 7.01
CA GLU A 328 7.16 -2.31 6.61
C GLU A 328 8.43 -1.47 6.81
N LYS A 329 9.56 -2.16 7.03
CA LYS A 329 10.89 -1.56 7.19
C LYS A 329 10.90 -0.42 8.24
N PRO A 330 10.44 -0.67 9.48
CA PRO A 330 10.38 0.35 10.52
C PRO A 330 11.78 0.86 10.89
N ALA A 331 11.91 2.17 11.13
CA ALA A 331 13.20 2.83 11.31
C ALA A 331 13.87 2.59 12.68
N LYS A 332 13.13 2.11 13.69
CA LYS A 332 13.63 2.02 15.07
C LYS A 332 13.41 0.63 15.67
N LYS A 333 14.34 0.20 16.51
CA LYS A 333 14.22 -1.00 17.35
C LYS A 333 14.14 -0.61 18.83
N CYS A 334 13.46 -1.41 19.63
CA CYS A 334 13.44 -1.24 21.08
C CYS A 334 14.86 -1.29 21.63
N SER A 335 15.27 -0.28 22.41
CA SER A 335 16.62 -0.17 22.94
C SER A 335 16.99 -1.30 23.90
N LYS A 336 16.02 -1.95 24.54
CA LYS A 336 16.22 -3.05 25.49
C LYS A 336 16.28 -4.41 24.80
N CYS A 337 15.16 -4.88 24.23
CA CYS A 337 15.11 -6.23 23.66
C CYS A 337 15.66 -6.35 22.24
N LYS A 338 15.84 -5.25 21.49
CA LYS A 338 16.27 -5.22 20.08
C LYS A 338 15.42 -6.01 19.06
N ILE A 339 14.41 -6.78 19.52
CA ILE A 339 13.48 -7.56 18.69
C ILE A 339 12.37 -6.68 18.13
N VAL A 340 11.65 -5.99 19.03
CA VAL A 340 10.45 -5.23 18.68
C VAL A 340 10.84 -3.95 17.94
N GLN A 341 10.12 -3.65 16.86
CA GLN A 341 10.43 -2.55 15.95
C GLN A 341 9.26 -1.57 15.80
N TYR A 342 9.60 -0.30 15.57
CA TYR A 342 8.67 0.82 15.52
C TYR A 342 9.03 1.78 14.39
N CYS A 343 8.02 2.35 13.72
CA CYS A 343 8.25 3.44 12.77
C CYS A 343 8.88 4.65 13.47
N ASP A 344 8.29 5.03 14.60
CA ASP A 344 8.57 6.27 15.31
C ASP A 344 8.27 6.15 16.82
N ARG A 345 8.42 7.27 17.53
CA ARG A 345 8.16 7.37 18.97
C ARG A 345 6.67 7.22 19.30
N ASN A 346 5.77 7.59 18.39
CA ASN A 346 4.33 7.48 18.61
C ASN A 346 3.89 6.01 18.59
N CYS A 347 4.33 5.23 17.59
CA CYS A 347 4.09 3.79 17.55
C CYS A 347 4.64 3.10 18.80
N GLN A 348 5.87 3.45 19.20
CA GLN A 348 6.45 2.95 20.43
C GLN A 348 5.57 3.26 21.66
N ARG A 349 5.12 4.51 21.82
CA ARG A 349 4.23 4.94 22.92
C ARG A 349 2.94 4.12 22.94
N LEU A 350 2.26 3.99 21.80
CA LEU A 350 0.98 3.30 21.68
C LEU A 350 1.06 1.81 22.06
N HIS A 351 2.15 1.12 21.66
CA HIS A 351 2.35 -0.30 21.99
C HIS A 351 3.04 -0.52 23.34
N TRP A 352 3.67 0.50 23.93
CA TRP A 352 4.49 0.35 25.15
C TRP A 352 3.73 -0.28 26.31
N HIS A 353 2.42 -0.02 26.45
CA HIS A 353 1.60 -0.60 27.51
C HIS A 353 1.70 -2.15 27.55
N TRP A 354 1.68 -2.80 26.39
CA TRP A 354 1.83 -4.25 26.26
C TRP A 354 3.29 -4.65 26.23
N HIS A 355 4.09 -3.97 25.43
CA HIS A 355 5.49 -4.32 25.26
C HIS A 355 6.28 -4.30 26.57
N LYS A 356 6.07 -3.32 27.46
CA LYS A 356 6.81 -3.22 28.74
C LYS A 356 6.67 -4.46 29.62
N LYS A 357 5.56 -5.20 29.51
CA LYS A 357 5.29 -6.43 30.27
C LYS A 357 6.04 -7.64 29.69
N ALA A 358 6.33 -7.63 28.38
CA ALA A 358 6.99 -8.72 27.66
C ALA A 358 8.48 -8.44 27.37
N CYS A 359 8.92 -7.19 27.41
CA CYS A 359 10.23 -6.74 26.94
C CYS A 359 11.40 -7.50 27.58
N ASN A 360 11.34 -7.72 28.90
CA ASN A 360 12.40 -8.44 29.62
C ASN A 360 12.48 -9.92 29.19
N ARG A 361 11.34 -10.59 28.99
CA ARG A 361 11.30 -11.99 28.54
C ARG A 361 11.89 -12.14 27.15
N LEU A 362 11.55 -11.21 26.25
CA LEU A 362 12.10 -11.17 24.90
C LEU A 362 13.63 -10.98 24.90
N CYS A 363 14.16 -10.18 25.84
CA CYS A 363 15.60 -10.01 26.00
C CYS A 363 16.32 -11.30 26.43
N GLN A 364 15.67 -12.13 27.25
CA GLN A 364 16.24 -13.39 27.75
C GLN A 364 16.26 -14.48 26.68
N GLY A 365 15.19 -14.61 25.90
CA GLY A 365 15.14 -15.62 24.81
C GLY A 365 16.19 -15.40 23.71
N LEU A 366 16.59 -14.15 23.46
CA LEU A 366 17.71 -13.84 22.56
C LEU A 366 19.05 -14.36 23.08
N ALA A 367 19.34 -14.15 24.37
CA ALA A 367 20.59 -14.58 25.00
C ALA A 367 20.74 -16.11 24.98
N GLU A 368 19.63 -16.83 25.15
CA GLU A 368 19.60 -18.30 25.04
C GLU A 368 19.84 -18.75 23.60
N SER A 369 19.24 -18.09 22.60
CA SER A 369 19.46 -18.42 21.18
C SER A 369 20.87 -18.11 20.69
N GLU A 370 21.49 -17.00 21.11
CA GLU A 370 22.87 -16.66 20.74
C GLU A 370 23.90 -17.60 21.41
N SER A 371 23.56 -18.19 22.56
CA SER A 371 24.41 -19.16 23.24
C SER A 371 24.43 -20.55 22.58
N GLN A 372 23.43 -20.87 21.75
CA GLN A 372 23.32 -22.14 21.02
C GLN A 372 23.91 -22.10 19.59
N VAL A 373 24.23 -20.92 19.05
CA VAL A 373 24.70 -20.73 17.65
C VAL A 373 26.19 -20.38 17.59
N LYS A 374 27.05 -21.00 18.41
CA LYS A 374 28.47 -21.10 18.07
C LYS A 374 28.69 -22.42 17.32
N PRO A 375 28.64 -22.43 15.98
CA PRO A 375 28.96 -23.65 15.25
C PRO A 375 30.42 -24.02 15.51
N ASP A 376 30.66 -25.27 15.90
CA ASP A 376 32.00 -25.80 16.02
C ASP A 376 32.59 -25.91 14.60
N ALA A 377 33.62 -25.11 14.31
CA ALA A 377 34.27 -25.08 13.01
C ALA A 377 34.84 -26.45 12.62
N ALA A 378 35.13 -27.32 13.60
CA ALA A 378 35.57 -28.68 13.35
C ALA A 378 34.47 -29.58 12.77
N GLU A 379 33.21 -29.39 13.19
CA GLU A 379 32.06 -30.20 12.77
C GLU A 379 31.64 -29.86 11.33
N LEU A 380 31.63 -28.56 10.99
CA LEU A 380 31.38 -28.08 9.62
C LEU A 380 32.46 -28.54 8.63
N SER A 381 33.73 -28.61 9.07
CA SER A 381 34.81 -29.08 8.21
C SER A 381 34.76 -30.59 7.94
N ALA A 382 34.25 -31.37 8.89
CA ALA A 382 34.08 -32.82 8.74
C ALA A 382 32.90 -33.17 7.81
N GLU A 383 31.79 -32.44 7.90
CA GLU A 383 30.64 -32.61 6.99
C GLU A 383 30.98 -32.21 5.55
N LEU A 384 31.74 -31.14 5.35
CA LEU A 384 32.19 -30.74 4.01
C LEU A 384 33.13 -31.77 3.37
N HIS A 385 34.01 -32.38 4.17
CA HIS A 385 34.91 -33.43 3.66
C HIS A 385 34.14 -34.70 3.26
N ASN A 386 33.10 -35.07 3.99
CA ASN A 386 32.27 -36.24 3.68
C ASN A 386 31.38 -36.04 2.42
N LEU A 387 31.06 -34.80 2.05
CA LEU A 387 30.29 -34.49 0.85
C LEU A 387 31.14 -34.43 -0.42
N LEU A 388 32.46 -34.21 -0.30
CA LEU A 388 33.38 -34.12 -1.45
C LEU A 388 33.99 -35.46 -1.87
N VAL A 389 33.74 -36.54 -1.10
CA VAL A 389 34.32 -37.88 -1.34
C VAL A 389 33.24 -38.90 -1.79
N LYS A 390 32.06 -38.44 -2.23
CA LYS A 390 31.04 -39.29 -2.88
C LYS A 390 30.84 -38.93 -4.34
#